data_AF-A0A5N8XNH5-F1
#
_entry.id   AF-A0A5N8XNH5-F1
#
_cell.length_a   1.000
_cell.length_b   1.000
_cell.length_c   1.000
_cell.angle_alpha   90.00
_cell.angle_beta   90.00
_cell.angle_gamma   90.00
#
_symmetry.space_group_name_H-M   'P 1'
#
loop_
_entity.id
_entity.type
_entity.pdbx_description
1 polymer ?
#
loop_
_entity_poly.entity_id
_entity_poly.type
_entity_poly.pdbx_seq_one_letter_code
_entity_poly.pdbx_strand_id
1 'polypeptide(L)'
;MGDIAFRSTVHAERLRFTQAPHTAVRFPGTGKRESTSHSERTHLPDPVVPGQEYQDVTVAYHLATRLTRGAEVGRSGEGRMGSDDRMGSDDS
;
A
#
# COMPACT_ATOMS: atom_id res chain seq x y z
N MET A 1 -9.82 12.62 -8.52
CA MET A 1 -9.11 13.33 -7.43
C MET A 1 -9.04 12.38 -6.24
N GLY A 2 -7.86 12.14 -5.67
CA GLY A 2 -7.65 11.25 -4.52
C GLY A 2 -7.32 12.06 -3.27
N ASP A 3 -7.38 11.43 -2.10
CA ASP A 3 -7.09 12.08 -0.81
C ASP A 3 -5.59 12.36 -0.64
N ILE A 4 -4.75 11.47 -1.20
CA ILE A 4 -3.30 11.61 -1.20
C ILE A 4 -2.81 11.46 -2.64
N ALA A 5 -1.93 12.36 -3.06
CA ALA A 5 -1.22 12.28 -4.33
C ALA A 5 0.27 12.52 -4.13
N PHE A 6 1.10 11.71 -4.80
CA PHE A 6 2.54 11.86 -4.84
C PHE A 6 2.99 11.92 -6.30
N ARG A 7 3.83 12.91 -6.61
CA ARG A 7 4.44 13.09 -7.93
C ARG A 7 5.93 13.26 -7.75
N SER A 8 6.70 12.56 -8.56
CA SER A 8 8.15 12.68 -8.57
C SER A 8 8.66 12.59 -10.01
N THR A 9 9.67 13.39 -10.34
CA THR A 9 10.35 13.30 -11.62
C THR A 9 11.83 13.09 -11.38
N VAL A 10 12.39 12.07 -12.04
CA VAL A 10 13.81 11.76 -11.99
C VAL A 10 14.39 11.97 -13.38
N HIS A 11 15.50 12.71 -13.44
CA HIS A 11 16.29 12.91 -14.65
C HIS A 11 17.68 12.29 -14.44
N ALA A 12 18.19 11.61 -15.47
CA ALA A 12 19.53 11.08 -15.47
C ALA A 12 20.15 11.19 -16.87
N GLU A 13 21.33 11.79 -16.95
CA GLU A 13 22.08 11.86 -18.21
C GLU A 13 22.57 10.48 -18.66
N ARG A 14 23.02 9.65 -17.70
CA ARG A 14 23.45 8.27 -17.92
C ARG A 14 22.96 7.37 -16.80
N LEU A 15 22.40 6.22 -17.17
CA LEU A 15 21.86 5.25 -16.22
C LEU A 15 22.16 3.82 -16.70
N ARG A 16 22.64 2.98 -15.79
CA ARG A 16 22.86 1.54 -16.06
C ARG A 16 22.35 0.71 -14.90
N PHE A 17 21.45 -0.20 -15.20
CA PHE A 17 20.96 -1.18 -14.22
C PHE A 17 21.83 -2.43 -14.26
N THR A 18 22.46 -2.79 -13.14
CA THR A 18 23.23 -4.03 -13.05
C THR A 18 22.32 -5.26 -13.01
N GLN A 19 21.10 -5.10 -12.46
CA GLN A 19 20.04 -6.10 -12.40
C GLN A 19 18.69 -5.42 -12.65
N ALA A 20 17.68 -6.19 -13.06
CA ALA A 20 16.33 -5.66 -13.24
C ALA A 20 15.79 -5.10 -11.90
N PRO A 21 15.29 -3.85 -11.87
CA PRO A 21 14.81 -3.24 -10.64
C PRO A 21 13.48 -3.88 -10.21
N HIS A 22 13.34 -4.16 -8.92
CA HIS A 22 12.08 -4.58 -8.33
C HIS A 22 11.44 -3.39 -7.59
N THR A 23 10.25 -2.97 -8.03
CA THR A 23 9.54 -1.83 -7.43
C THR A 23 8.24 -2.28 -6.77
N ALA A 24 7.94 -1.75 -5.59
CA ALA A 24 6.70 -2.04 -4.88
C ALA A 24 6.21 -0.82 -4.10
N VAL A 25 4.92 -0.54 -4.18
CA VAL A 25 4.24 0.47 -3.35
C VAL A 25 3.56 -0.25 -2.19
N ARG A 26 3.76 0.27 -0.97
CA ARG A 26 3.18 -0.29 0.25
C ARG A 26 2.48 0.82 1.03
N PHE A 27 1.32 0.49 1.58
CA PHE A 27 0.52 1.39 2.41
C PHE A 27 0.36 0.80 3.83
N PRO A 28 1.27 1.11 4.76
CA PRO A 28 1.09 0.70 6.15
C PRO A 28 -0.15 1.38 6.75
N GLY A 29 -0.97 0.63 7.51
CA GLY A 29 -2.19 1.14 8.16
C GLY A 29 -3.47 0.38 7.80
N THR A 30 -4.56 0.64 8.51
CA THR A 30 -5.89 0.04 8.31
C THR A 30 -6.78 0.93 7.43
N GLY A 31 -7.79 0.34 6.78
CA GLY A 31 -8.73 1.05 5.90
C GLY A 31 -8.71 0.53 4.46
N LYS A 32 -9.90 0.39 3.87
CA LYS A 32 -10.04 0.06 2.44
C LYS A 32 -9.60 1.27 1.62
N ARG A 33 -8.97 1.01 0.47
CA ARG A 33 -8.41 2.06 -0.37
C ARG A 33 -8.34 1.62 -1.81
N GLU A 34 -8.46 2.61 -2.68
CA GLU A 34 -8.24 2.51 -4.10
C GLU A 34 -6.95 3.28 -4.40
N SER A 35 -6.00 2.63 -5.06
CA SER A 35 -4.72 3.25 -5.40
C SER A 35 -4.38 3.02 -6.85
N THR A 36 -3.93 4.08 -7.51
CA THR A 36 -3.34 4.02 -8.85
C THR A 36 -1.88 4.44 -8.76
N SER A 37 -1.01 3.68 -9.40
CA SER A 37 0.43 3.94 -9.50
C SER A 37 0.83 3.76 -10.95
N HIS A 38 1.45 4.78 -11.55
CA HIS A 38 1.93 4.72 -12.92
C HIS A 38 3.20 5.55 -13.11
N SER A 39 4.00 5.15 -14.09
CA SER A 39 5.23 5.84 -14.48
C SER A 39 5.19 6.10 -15.98
N GLU A 40 5.39 7.36 -16.36
CA GLU A 40 5.71 7.74 -17.74
C GLU A 40 7.23 7.76 -17.89
N ARG A 41 7.73 7.16 -18.97
CA ARG A 41 9.15 6.92 -19.17
C ARG A 41 9.58 7.40 -20.55
N THR A 42 10.64 8.19 -20.59
CA THR A 42 11.30 8.63 -21.82
C THR A 42 12.68 8.00 -21.89
N HIS A 43 13.02 7.45 -23.05
CA HIS A 43 14.28 6.74 -23.32
C HIS A 43 14.61 5.58 -22.36
N LEU A 44 13.58 5.01 -21.71
CA LEU A 44 13.76 3.91 -20.79
C LEU A 44 12.60 2.89 -20.92
N PRO A 45 12.86 1.69 -21.48
CA PRO A 45 11.82 0.70 -21.71
C PRO A 45 11.32 0.06 -20.41
N ASP A 46 10.13 -0.54 -20.49
CA ASP A 46 9.58 -1.40 -19.44
C ASP A 46 9.25 -2.79 -20.02
N PRO A 47 9.97 -3.87 -19.63
CA PRO A 47 11.07 -3.91 -18.65
C PRO A 47 12.40 -3.35 -19.18
N VAL A 48 13.30 -2.98 -18.25
CA VAL A 48 14.70 -2.62 -18.60
C VAL A 48 15.56 -3.86 -18.82
N VAL A 49 16.64 -3.70 -19.58
CA VAL A 49 17.63 -4.74 -19.86
C VAL A 49 18.85 -4.55 -18.95
N PRO A 50 19.20 -5.54 -18.12
CA PRO A 50 20.41 -5.47 -17.30
C PRO A 50 21.67 -5.28 -18.15
N GLY A 51 22.58 -4.45 -17.67
CA GLY A 51 23.85 -4.17 -18.32
C GLY A 51 23.81 -3.12 -19.44
N GLN A 52 22.63 -2.80 -19.99
CA GLN A 52 22.45 -1.74 -20.99
C GLN A 52 22.64 -0.36 -20.37
N GLU A 53 23.33 0.52 -21.10
CA GLU A 53 23.41 1.94 -20.75
C GLU A 53 22.29 2.71 -21.46
N TYR A 54 21.61 3.54 -20.68
CA TYR A 54 20.57 4.46 -21.14
C TYR A 54 21.06 5.89 -20.98
N GLN A 55 20.65 6.76 -21.89
CA GLN A 55 21.04 8.18 -21.92
C GLN A 55 19.81 9.07 -21.97
N ASP A 56 19.93 10.27 -21.39
CA ASP A 56 18.87 11.28 -21.35
C ASP A 56 17.52 10.68 -20.91
N VAL A 57 17.55 10.03 -19.74
CA VAL A 57 16.42 9.32 -19.17
C VAL A 57 15.58 10.28 -18.33
N THR A 58 14.27 10.23 -18.55
CA THR A 58 13.28 10.86 -17.67
C THR A 58 12.26 9.83 -17.21
N VAL A 59 11.99 9.80 -15.91
CA VAL A 59 10.90 9.01 -15.32
C VAL A 59 10.01 9.93 -14.51
N ALA A 60 8.77 10.10 -14.96
CA ALA A 60 7.73 10.82 -14.22
C ALA A 60 6.82 9.82 -13.53
N TYR A 61 6.80 9.85 -12.21
CA TYR A 61 6.03 8.94 -11.37
C TYR A 61 4.82 9.63 -10.78
N HIS A 62 3.68 8.94 -10.86
CA HIS A 62 2.40 9.39 -10.35
C HIS A 62 1.75 8.32 -9.48
N LEU A 63 1.50 8.67 -8.22
CA LEU A 63 0.73 7.89 -7.29
C LEU A 63 -0.48 8.70 -6.83
N ALA A 64 -1.66 8.11 -6.88
CA ALA A 64 -2.85 8.67 -6.28
C ALA A 64 -3.58 7.58 -5.47
N THR A 65 -4.01 7.95 -4.28
CA THR A 65 -4.72 7.04 -3.39
C THR A 65 -5.94 7.72 -2.82
N ARG A 66 -7.04 6.97 -2.74
CA ARG A 66 -8.27 7.37 -2.07
C ARG A 66 -8.56 6.38 -0.94
N LEU A 67 -8.78 6.91 0.26
CA LEU A 67 -9.31 6.16 1.38
C LEU A 67 -10.80 5.97 1.14
N THR A 68 -11.24 4.72 1.04
CA THR A 68 -12.66 4.40 0.98
C THR A 68 -13.13 4.04 2.38
N ARG A 69 -14.39 4.32 2.71
CA ARG A 69 -14.95 3.95 4.02
C ARG A 69 -14.95 2.42 4.12
N GLY A 70 -13.92 1.87 4.76
CA GLY A 70 -13.96 0.51 5.27
C GLY A 70 -14.89 0.48 6.47
N ALA A 71 -15.79 -0.51 6.52
CA ALA A 71 -16.71 -0.70 7.63
C ALA A 71 -15.97 -0.51 8.97
N GLU A 72 -16.58 0.27 9.83
CA GLU A 72 -16.13 0.50 11.20
C GLU A 72 -16.13 -0.89 11.84
N VAL A 73 -14.94 -1.44 12.10
CA VAL A 73 -14.86 -2.63 12.96
C VAL A 73 -15.22 -2.11 14.34
N GLY A 74 -16.52 -2.15 14.65
CA GLY A 74 -17.07 -1.71 15.91
C GLY A 74 -16.27 -2.37 17.02
N ARG A 75 -15.61 -1.55 17.85
CA ARG A 75 -15.23 -1.97 19.18
C ARG A 75 -16.52 -2.13 19.97
N SER A 76 -17.20 -3.26 19.81
CA SER A 76 -18.20 -3.71 20.79
C SER A 76 -17.44 -4.25 21.98
N GLY A 77 -16.98 -3.34 22.83
CA GLY A 77 -16.67 -3.64 24.21
C GLY A 77 -17.90 -3.37 25.05
N GLU A 78 -18.62 -4.42 25.44
CA GLU A 78 -19.47 -4.39 26.63
C GLU A 78 -19.26 -5.71 27.38
N GLY A 79 -18.45 -5.63 28.43
CA GLY A 79 -18.48 -6.58 29.53
C GLY A 79 -19.45 -6.07 30.60
N ARG A 80 -20.26 -6.99 31.15
CA ARG A 80 -20.80 -7.05 32.52
C ARG A 80 -21.52 -8.39 32.64
N MET A 81 -20.88 -9.40 33.23
CA MET A 81 -20.90 -9.74 34.66
C MET A 81 -22.20 -10.44 35.08
N GLY A 82 -22.04 -11.67 35.54
CA GLY A 82 -23.02 -12.54 36.18
C GLY A 82 -22.37 -13.91 36.38
N SER A 83 -21.25 -13.98 37.11
CA SER A 83 -21.19 -14.42 38.52
C SER A 83 -21.61 -15.88 38.71
N ASP A 84 -20.60 -16.71 38.98
CA ASP A 84 -20.71 -17.94 39.75
C ASP A 84 -21.62 -17.70 40.98
N ASP A 85 -22.62 -18.57 41.15
CA ASP A 85 -23.11 -18.94 42.47
C ASP A 85 -23.38 -20.46 42.48
N ARG A 86 -22.59 -21.15 43.31
CA ARG A 86 -22.75 -22.56 43.68
C ARG A 86 -23.76 -22.68 44.81
N MET A 87 -24.73 -23.59 44.70
CA MET A 87 -25.29 -24.43 45.81
C MET A 87 -26.30 -25.40 45.16
N GLY A 88 -26.07 -26.73 45.14
CA GLY A 88 -26.58 -27.71 46.13
C GLY A 88 -28.10 -27.95 45.96
N SER A 89 -28.72 -29.13 45.91
CA SER A 89 -28.39 -30.55 46.14
C SER A 89 -29.73 -31.32 45.97
N ASP A 90 -29.64 -32.62 45.72
CA ASP A 90 -30.61 -33.70 46.06
C ASP A 90 -32.01 -33.80 45.42
N ASP A 91 -32.17 -34.90 44.70
CA ASP A 91 -33.17 -35.99 44.86
C ASP A 91 -34.59 -35.68 45.36
N SER A 92 -35.58 -36.00 44.52
CA SER A 92 -36.82 -36.74 44.84
C SER A 92 -37.58 -37.11 43.57
#